data_AF-A0A7W1YJC7-F1
#
_entry.id   AF-A0A7W1YJC7-F1
#
_cell.length_a   1.000
_cell.length_b   1.000
_cell.length_c   1.000
_cell.angle_alpha   90.00
_cell.angle_beta   90.00
_cell.angle_gamma   90.00
#
_symmetry.space_group_name_H-M   'P 1'
#
loop_
_entity.id
_entity.type
_entity.pdbx_description
1 polymer ?
#
loop_
_entity_poly.entity_id
_entity_poly.type
_entity_poly.pdbx_seq_one_letter_code
_entity_poly.pdbx_strand_id
1 'polypeptide(L)'
;MSSSAGPEVRASGNPEPGGDVPVARADEGDDLDMVTIRMPNLADEAAEEQPAWRADPLELTITAWRGQTAWRIAGPLLEVVVTRCGGHLAAIRRPGEELNPLWQPHWAAADPATVRPGGAYGGIESSLLATIVGHSVCIDRFGPPRAGEQRPVHGEAGVVDWMLTRISPAEIEITALLPEARLHVRTRFAICGESLLLTRGVRHDDLVPRELEWCEHVSLGAPFIDDVEVEA
;
A
#
# COMPACT_ATOMS: atom_id res chain seq x y z
N MET A 1 -11.75 14.36 65.46
CA MET A 1 -12.42 13.61 66.54
C MET A 1 -13.92 13.71 66.34
N SER A 2 -14.66 12.64 66.66
CA SER A 2 -16.12 12.37 66.42
C SER A 2 -16.44 11.91 64.98
N SER A 3 -16.87 10.67 64.66
CA SER A 3 -17.81 9.69 65.24
C SER A 3 -19.29 10.02 65.07
N SER A 4 -19.99 9.27 64.21
CA SER A 4 -21.32 8.63 64.37
C SER A 4 -21.55 7.73 63.13
N ALA A 5 -21.59 6.40 63.25
CA ALA A 5 -22.69 5.51 63.68
C ALA A 5 -23.85 5.43 62.65
N GLY A 6 -24.09 4.22 62.13
CA GLY A 6 -25.08 3.88 61.09
C GLY A 6 -26.55 3.81 61.54
N PRO A 7 -27.41 3.13 60.77
CA PRO A 7 -27.76 1.77 61.18
C PRO A 7 -27.84 0.72 60.06
N GLU A 8 -27.84 -0.52 60.54
CA GLU A 8 -27.97 -1.84 59.91
C GLU A 8 -29.18 -2.01 58.97
N VAL A 9 -29.15 -3.02 58.08
CA VAL A 9 -29.88 -4.31 58.26
C VAL A 9 -29.89 -5.16 56.96
N ARG A 10 -29.50 -6.43 57.15
CA ARG A 10 -29.82 -7.70 56.46
C ARG A 10 -29.26 -8.02 55.06
N ALA A 11 -28.44 -9.08 55.08
CA ALA A 11 -28.29 -10.03 53.99
C ALA A 11 -29.53 -10.93 53.85
N SER A 12 -29.95 -11.18 52.61
CA SER A 12 -30.53 -12.46 52.19
C SER A 12 -30.70 -12.51 50.67
N GLY A 13 -30.18 -13.58 50.05
CA GLY A 13 -30.71 -14.11 48.80
C GLY A 13 -29.95 -13.71 47.54
N ASN A 14 -29.14 -14.65 47.03
CA ASN A 14 -28.84 -14.71 45.60
C ASN A 14 -30.13 -15.06 44.84
N PRO A 15 -30.44 -14.35 43.74
CA PRO A 15 -31.13 -14.95 42.62
C PRO A 15 -30.17 -15.13 41.43
N GLU A 16 -30.32 -16.28 40.79
CA GLU A 16 -29.62 -16.67 39.56
C GLU A 16 -29.86 -15.67 38.42
N PRO A 17 -28.87 -15.42 37.54
CA PRO A 17 -29.11 -14.67 36.32
C PRO A 17 -29.62 -15.63 35.23
N GLY A 18 -30.93 -15.81 35.17
CA GLY A 18 -31.63 -16.27 33.98
C GLY A 18 -31.98 -15.05 33.12
N GLY A 19 -31.32 -14.92 31.98
CA GLY A 19 -31.56 -13.86 31.01
C GLY A 19 -30.65 -14.04 29.81
N ASP A 20 -31.14 -14.78 28.81
CA ASP A 20 -30.50 -14.98 27.52
C ASP A 20 -30.21 -13.64 26.84
N VAL A 21 -28.94 -13.28 26.76
CA VAL A 21 -28.44 -12.30 25.79
C VAL A 21 -27.95 -13.10 24.59
N PRO A 22 -28.43 -12.84 23.36
CA PRO A 22 -27.91 -13.54 22.20
C PRO A 22 -26.45 -13.16 22.01
N VAL A 23 -25.56 -14.10 22.32
CA VAL A 23 -24.16 -14.07 21.91
C VAL A 23 -24.17 -14.25 20.39
N ALA A 24 -23.89 -13.18 19.66
CA ALA A 24 -23.60 -13.28 18.23
C ALA A 24 -22.38 -14.20 18.09
N ARG A 25 -22.61 -15.42 17.59
CA ARG A 25 -21.55 -16.28 17.10
C ARG A 25 -20.91 -15.55 15.92
N ALA A 26 -19.60 -15.36 15.99
CA ALA A 26 -18.84 -15.02 14.81
C ALA A 26 -18.97 -16.21 13.85
N ASP A 27 -19.63 -15.99 12.71
CA ASP A 27 -19.57 -16.91 11.60
C ASP A 27 -18.13 -16.88 11.07
N GLU A 28 -17.43 -17.99 11.22
CA GLU A 28 -16.19 -18.28 10.52
C GLU A 28 -16.54 -18.53 9.04
N GLY A 29 -16.56 -17.44 8.27
CA GLY A 29 -16.71 -17.47 6.82
C GLY A 29 -15.56 -16.68 6.18
N ASP A 30 -14.35 -17.19 6.34
CA ASP A 30 -13.13 -16.61 5.75
C ASP A 30 -12.93 -17.22 4.34
N ASP A 31 -13.86 -16.91 3.43
CA ASP A 31 -13.66 -17.14 1.99
C ASP A 31 -12.94 -15.91 1.40
N LEU A 32 -11.67 -15.76 1.79
CA LEU A 32 -10.72 -15.04 0.93
C LEU A 32 -10.41 -15.98 -0.23
N ASP A 33 -10.99 -15.70 -1.40
CA ASP A 33 -10.60 -16.33 -2.66
C ASP A 33 -9.09 -16.12 -2.86
N MET A 34 -8.30 -17.10 -2.40
CA MET A 34 -6.88 -17.19 -2.64
C MET A 34 -6.69 -17.50 -4.13
N VAL A 35 -6.64 -16.46 -4.94
CA VAL A 35 -6.22 -16.56 -6.34
C VAL A 35 -4.76 -17.00 -6.33
N THR A 36 -4.53 -18.30 -6.45
CA THR A 36 -3.21 -18.87 -6.64
C THR A 36 -2.76 -18.55 -8.07
N ILE A 37 -2.11 -17.41 -8.26
CA ILE A 37 -1.44 -17.09 -9.52
C ILE A 37 -0.21 -17.98 -9.61
N ARG A 38 -0.31 -19.08 -10.35
CA ARG A 38 0.88 -19.84 -10.77
C ARG A 38 1.65 -18.98 -11.74
N MET A 39 2.75 -18.40 -11.28
CA MET A 39 3.75 -17.81 -12.17
C MET A 39 4.26 -18.95 -13.07
N PRO A 40 4.19 -18.81 -14.42
CA PRO A 40 4.83 -19.79 -15.28
C PRO A 40 6.32 -19.86 -14.94
N ASN A 41 6.83 -21.09 -14.95
CA ASN A 41 8.24 -21.36 -14.77
C ASN A 41 9.01 -20.55 -15.83
N LEU A 42 9.99 -19.73 -15.43
CA LEU A 42 10.81 -18.89 -16.33
C LEU A 42 11.59 -19.70 -17.39
N ALA A 43 11.49 -21.03 -17.38
CA ALA A 43 12.07 -21.94 -18.36
C ALA A 43 11.11 -22.33 -19.51
N ASP A 44 9.82 -22.02 -19.42
CA ASP A 44 8.81 -22.34 -20.43
C ASP A 44 8.17 -21.06 -21.01
N GLU A 45 8.97 -20.20 -21.63
CA GLU A 45 8.44 -19.15 -22.51
C GLU A 45 8.51 -19.63 -23.97
N ALA A 46 7.48 -20.38 -24.38
CA ALA A 46 7.07 -20.29 -25.78
C ALA A 46 6.53 -18.87 -25.99
N ALA A 47 7.16 -18.14 -26.90
CA ALA A 47 6.88 -16.75 -27.23
C ALA A 47 5.39 -16.52 -27.52
N GLU A 48 4.65 -16.12 -26.49
CA GLU A 48 3.38 -15.44 -26.65
C GLU A 48 3.73 -14.03 -27.16
N GLU A 49 3.27 -13.68 -28.36
CA GLU A 49 3.54 -12.38 -28.99
C GLU A 49 2.98 -11.27 -28.10
N GLN A 50 3.84 -10.73 -27.23
CA GLN A 50 3.57 -9.49 -26.51
C GLN A 50 3.27 -8.41 -27.57
N PRO A 51 2.29 -7.52 -27.34
CA PRO A 51 2.08 -6.38 -28.23
C PRO A 51 3.41 -5.69 -28.48
N ALA A 52 3.64 -5.11 -29.65
CA ALA A 52 4.84 -4.32 -29.89
C ALA A 52 4.75 -3.01 -29.07
N TRP A 53 4.98 -3.09 -27.75
CA TRP A 53 5.11 -1.96 -26.84
C TRP A 53 6.35 -1.19 -27.27
N ARG A 54 6.14 -0.14 -28.06
CA ARG A 54 7.23 0.78 -28.40
C ARG A 54 7.30 1.82 -27.30
N ALA A 55 8.26 1.65 -26.39
CA ALA A 55 8.52 2.62 -25.35
C ALA A 55 8.96 3.97 -25.94
N ASP A 56 8.38 5.03 -25.40
CA ASP A 56 8.78 6.40 -25.68
C ASP A 56 10.11 6.73 -25.01
N PRO A 57 10.89 7.69 -25.56
CA PRO A 57 12.02 8.25 -24.85
C PRO A 57 11.55 8.93 -23.56
N LEU A 58 12.17 8.57 -22.44
CA LEU A 58 11.87 9.04 -21.11
C LEU A 58 12.84 10.13 -20.66
N GLU A 59 12.30 11.19 -20.07
CA GLU A 59 13.01 12.16 -19.27
C GLU A 59 12.80 11.86 -17.79
N LEU A 60 13.90 11.72 -17.04
CA LEU A 60 13.88 11.54 -15.59
C LEU A 60 14.38 12.81 -14.91
N THR A 61 13.58 13.35 -13.99
CA THR A 61 13.96 14.49 -13.14
C THR A 61 13.68 14.18 -11.67
N ILE A 62 14.60 14.60 -10.79
CA ILE A 62 14.34 14.57 -9.35
C ILE A 62 13.46 15.78 -9.02
N THR A 63 12.38 15.54 -8.29
CA THR A 63 11.41 16.57 -7.90
C THR A 63 11.01 16.38 -6.42
N ALA A 64 10.09 17.21 -5.95
CA ALA A 64 9.42 17.01 -4.69
C ALA A 64 7.92 16.83 -4.91
N TRP A 65 7.30 15.93 -4.15
CA TRP A 65 5.85 15.76 -4.08
C TRP A 65 5.42 15.76 -2.62
N ARG A 66 4.48 16.64 -2.24
CA ARG A 66 4.03 16.80 -0.85
C ARG A 66 5.17 16.98 0.18
N GLY A 67 6.25 17.64 -0.22
CA GLY A 67 7.44 17.86 0.62
C GLY A 67 8.40 16.67 0.71
N GLN A 68 8.12 15.56 0.03
CA GLN A 68 9.01 14.39 -0.05
C GLN A 68 9.75 14.34 -1.38
N THR A 69 10.97 13.80 -1.37
CA THR A 69 11.72 13.53 -2.61
C THR A 69 10.94 12.56 -3.50
N ALA A 70 10.86 12.88 -4.79
CA ALA A 70 10.18 12.08 -5.79
C ALA A 70 10.96 12.09 -7.11
N TRP A 71 10.57 11.21 -8.02
CA TRP A 71 11.03 11.18 -9.40
C TRP A 71 9.86 11.49 -10.32
N ARG A 72 10.08 12.44 -11.23
CA ARG A 72 9.19 12.64 -12.37
C ARG A 72 9.78 11.92 -13.57
N ILE A 73 9.00 11.01 -14.15
CA ILE A 73 9.32 10.24 -15.35
C ILE A 73 8.34 10.70 -16.43
N ALA A 74 8.84 11.29 -17.52
CA ALA A 74 8.00 11.90 -18.54
C ALA A 74 8.34 11.38 -19.94
N GLY A 75 7.31 10.98 -20.68
CA GLY A 75 7.35 10.82 -22.12
C GLY A 75 6.65 12.00 -22.82
N PRO A 76 6.47 11.94 -24.15
CA PRO A 76 5.86 13.02 -24.93
C PRO A 76 4.39 13.31 -24.57
N LEU A 77 3.60 12.28 -24.23
CA LEU A 77 2.16 12.39 -24.01
C LEU A 77 1.72 12.10 -22.57
N LEU A 78 2.61 11.52 -21.75
CA LEU A 78 2.31 11.15 -20.37
C LEU A 78 3.50 11.47 -19.46
N GLU A 79 3.22 11.96 -18.26
CA GLU A 79 4.17 12.05 -17.16
C GLU A 79 3.62 11.35 -15.91
N VAL A 80 4.54 10.80 -15.13
CA VAL A 80 4.24 10.20 -13.83
C VAL A 80 5.17 10.74 -12.76
N VAL A 81 4.67 10.81 -11.53
CA VAL A 81 5.46 11.17 -10.35
C VAL A 81 5.45 9.99 -9.38
N VAL A 82 6.64 9.55 -8.97
CA VAL A 82 6.84 8.42 -8.05
C VAL A 82 7.58 8.90 -6.81
N THR A 83 7.03 8.71 -5.61
CA THR A 83 7.71 9.10 -4.37
C THR A 83 8.89 8.18 -4.08
N ARG A 84 10.00 8.74 -3.58
CA ARG A 84 11.16 7.95 -3.17
C ARG A 84 10.81 7.03 -2.00
N CYS A 85 10.19 7.60 -0.97
CA CYS A 85 9.66 6.82 0.14
C CYS A 85 8.33 6.19 -0.27
N GLY A 86 8.19 4.88 -0.09
CA GLY A 86 7.03 4.08 -0.45
C GLY A 86 6.92 3.68 -1.91
N GLY A 87 7.64 4.33 -2.83
CA GLY A 87 7.56 3.99 -4.26
C GLY A 87 6.16 4.23 -4.83
N HIS A 88 5.39 5.13 -4.20
CA HIS A 88 4.00 5.38 -4.54
C HIS A 88 3.92 6.11 -5.88
N LEU A 89 3.02 5.68 -6.76
CA LEU A 89 2.69 6.46 -7.94
C LEU A 89 1.74 7.57 -7.49
N ALA A 90 2.29 8.77 -7.34
CA ALA A 90 1.61 9.92 -6.78
C ALA A 90 0.80 10.69 -7.83
N ALA A 91 1.24 10.68 -9.09
CA ALA A 91 0.53 11.29 -10.20
C ALA A 91 0.74 10.50 -11.50
N ILE A 92 -0.29 10.51 -12.34
CA ILE A 92 -0.25 10.09 -13.75
C ILE A 92 -1.10 11.06 -14.55
N ARG A 93 -0.49 11.82 -15.46
CA ARG A 93 -1.17 12.93 -16.14
C ARG A 93 -0.46 13.31 -17.44
N ARG A 94 -1.10 14.16 -18.24
CA ARG A 94 -0.44 14.73 -19.43
C ARG A 94 0.61 15.76 -19.02
N PRO A 95 1.75 15.87 -19.74
CA PRO A 95 2.76 16.87 -19.44
C PRO A 95 2.19 18.30 -19.45
N GLY A 96 2.44 19.05 -18.38
CA GLY A 96 1.98 20.43 -18.23
C GLY A 96 0.53 20.59 -17.76
N GLU A 97 -0.21 19.49 -17.56
CA GLU A 97 -1.54 19.52 -16.95
C GLU A 97 -1.47 19.25 -15.44
N GLU A 98 -2.42 19.80 -14.69
CA GLU A 98 -2.55 19.55 -13.25
C GLU A 98 -3.56 18.45 -12.91
N LEU A 99 -4.42 18.09 -13.87
CA LEU A 99 -5.46 17.08 -13.67
C LEU A 99 -4.82 15.70 -13.41
N ASN A 100 -5.04 15.17 -12.21
CA ASN A 100 -4.47 13.90 -11.75
C ASN A 100 -5.60 12.98 -11.26
N PRO A 101 -5.77 11.77 -11.80
CA PRO A 101 -6.80 10.84 -11.36
C PRO A 101 -6.53 10.22 -10.00
N LEU A 102 -5.29 10.30 -9.51
CA LEU A 102 -4.90 9.63 -8.28
C LEU A 102 -5.21 10.48 -7.04
N TRP A 103 -5.80 9.83 -6.03
CA TRP A 103 -6.19 10.48 -4.78
C TRP A 103 -4.98 11.08 -4.05
N GLN A 104 -5.19 12.29 -3.53
CA GLN A 104 -4.20 13.02 -2.73
C GLN A 104 -4.71 13.17 -1.29
N PRO A 105 -3.95 12.73 -0.28
CA PRO A 105 -4.30 13.02 1.12
C PRO A 105 -4.24 14.51 1.40
N HIS A 106 -5.19 14.99 2.20
CA HIS A 106 -5.28 16.41 2.60
C HIS A 106 -4.28 16.78 3.71
N TRP A 107 -3.64 15.80 4.35
CA TRP A 107 -2.63 16.01 5.39
C TRP A 107 -1.21 16.06 4.81
N ALA A 108 -0.29 16.69 5.54
CA ALA A 108 1.13 16.74 5.18
C ALA A 108 1.78 15.36 5.25
N ALA A 109 2.73 15.07 4.37
CA ALA A 109 3.54 13.87 4.48
C ALA A 109 4.57 14.00 5.61
N ALA A 110 5.01 12.88 6.16
CA ALA A 110 6.07 12.80 7.17
C ALA A 110 6.98 11.60 6.92
N ASP A 111 8.15 11.58 7.58
CA ASP A 111 9.03 10.42 7.57
C ASP A 111 8.39 9.28 8.37
N PRO A 112 8.04 8.14 7.74
CA PRO A 112 7.34 7.04 8.40
C PRO A 112 8.15 6.43 9.55
N ALA A 113 9.49 6.54 9.54
CA ALA A 113 10.33 6.06 10.63
C ALA A 113 10.19 6.91 11.92
N THR A 114 9.74 8.16 11.78
CA THR A 114 9.56 9.10 12.89
C THR A 114 8.13 9.12 13.44
N VAL A 115 7.16 8.66 12.65
CA VAL A 115 5.75 8.65 13.02
C VAL A 115 5.46 7.53 14.02
N ARG A 116 4.52 7.77 14.94
CA ARG A 116 4.07 6.83 15.96
C ARG A 116 2.54 6.73 15.97
N PRO A 117 1.98 5.57 16.33
CA PRO A 117 0.54 5.40 16.50
C PRO A 117 -0.08 6.39 17.50
N GLY A 118 -1.34 6.78 17.26
CA GLY A 118 -2.12 7.67 18.12
C GLY A 118 -1.94 9.17 17.82
N GLY A 119 -1.20 9.52 16.75
CA GLY A 119 -0.96 10.89 16.32
C GLY A 119 -1.85 11.34 15.16
N ALA A 120 -1.33 12.29 14.36
CA ALA A 120 -2.03 12.87 13.20
C ALA A 120 -2.32 11.86 12.08
N TYR A 121 -1.67 10.69 12.09
CA TYR A 121 -1.76 9.65 11.08
C TYR A 121 -2.52 8.41 11.58
N GLY A 122 -3.31 8.53 12.65
CA GLY A 122 -4.12 7.43 13.15
C GLY A 122 -3.35 6.40 13.96
N GLY A 123 -3.78 5.15 13.91
CA GLY A 123 -3.33 4.05 14.77
C GLY A 123 -2.16 3.25 14.19
N ILE A 124 -2.39 1.96 14.00
CA ILE A 124 -1.38 0.99 13.53
C ILE A 124 -0.92 1.28 12.09
N GLU A 125 -1.75 1.97 11.32
CA GLU A 125 -1.53 2.44 9.96
C GLU A 125 -0.69 3.72 9.86
N SER A 126 -0.28 4.29 10.99
CA SER A 126 0.32 5.63 11.05
C SER A 126 1.57 5.80 10.18
N SER A 127 2.46 4.82 10.12
CA SER A 127 3.62 4.87 9.24
C SER A 127 3.23 4.86 7.75
N LEU A 128 2.23 4.06 7.37
CA LEU A 128 1.69 4.05 6.01
C LEU A 128 1.04 5.40 5.66
N LEU A 129 0.14 5.90 6.51
CA LEU A 129 -0.59 7.14 6.24
C LEU A 129 0.32 8.38 6.19
N ALA A 130 1.51 8.31 6.79
CA ALA A 130 2.52 9.35 6.70
C ALA A 130 3.03 9.59 5.26
N THR A 131 2.98 8.58 4.39
CA THR A 131 3.57 8.64 3.05
C THR A 131 2.59 8.29 1.93
N ILE A 132 1.49 7.60 2.24
CA ILE A 132 0.52 7.12 1.25
C ILE A 132 0.04 8.22 0.32
N VAL A 133 -0.03 7.92 -0.98
CA VAL A 133 -0.56 8.80 -2.01
C VAL A 133 -0.88 7.99 -3.26
N GLY A 134 -1.98 8.32 -3.94
CA GLY A 134 -2.34 7.73 -5.22
C GLY A 134 -2.38 6.22 -5.24
N HIS A 135 -1.41 5.61 -5.92
CA HIS A 135 -1.24 4.16 -5.97
C HIS A 135 -0.09 3.69 -5.08
N SER A 136 -0.43 2.80 -4.14
CA SER A 136 0.48 2.19 -3.17
C SER A 136 0.59 0.69 -3.42
N VAL A 137 1.81 0.16 -3.36
CA VAL A 137 2.02 -1.29 -3.44
C VAL A 137 2.03 -1.93 -2.06
N CYS A 138 1.29 -3.02 -1.92
CA CYS A 138 1.28 -3.87 -0.74
C CYS A 138 1.98 -5.18 -1.08
N ILE A 139 3.10 -5.50 -0.42
CA ILE A 139 3.88 -6.72 -0.68
C ILE A 139 4.07 -7.47 0.62
N ASP A 140 3.88 -8.79 0.55
CA ASP A 140 3.94 -9.75 1.64
C ASP A 140 2.84 -9.62 2.70
N ARG A 141 2.03 -8.55 2.61
CA ARG A 141 0.82 -8.37 3.39
C ARG A 141 -0.18 -7.43 2.72
N PHE A 142 -1.46 -7.79 2.71
CA PHE A 142 -2.55 -6.84 2.50
C PHE A 142 -3.43 -6.77 3.76
N GLY A 143 -3.48 -5.61 4.41
CA GLY A 143 -4.19 -5.38 5.66
C GLY A 143 -3.25 -5.27 6.87
N PRO A 144 -3.76 -5.45 8.10
CA PRO A 144 -2.97 -5.28 9.32
C PRO A 144 -1.90 -6.37 9.47
N PRO A 145 -0.78 -6.10 10.18
CA PRO A 145 0.23 -7.13 10.46
C PRO A 145 -0.37 -8.35 11.16
N ARG A 146 0.24 -9.53 10.99
CA ARG A 146 -0.21 -10.73 11.71
C ARG A 146 0.12 -10.59 13.20
N ALA A 147 -0.60 -11.33 14.05
CA ALA A 147 -0.38 -11.29 15.48
C ALA A 147 1.09 -11.60 15.82
N GLY A 148 1.75 -10.69 16.53
CA GLY A 148 3.16 -10.82 16.92
C GLY A 148 4.17 -10.25 15.91
N GLU A 149 3.74 -9.80 14.74
CA GLU A 149 4.61 -9.14 13.77
C GLU A 149 4.74 -7.64 14.07
N GLN A 150 5.96 -7.11 13.93
CA GLN A 150 6.23 -5.68 14.04
C GLN A 150 6.34 -5.03 12.65
N ARG A 151 5.35 -5.32 11.80
CA ARG A 151 5.31 -4.82 10.43
C ARG A 151 4.24 -3.74 10.27
N PRO A 152 4.44 -2.75 9.39
CA PRO A 152 3.41 -1.78 9.05
C PRO A 152 2.20 -2.44 8.38
N VAL A 153 1.05 -1.77 8.43
CA VAL A 153 -0.12 -2.12 7.62
C VAL A 153 0.29 -2.16 6.14
N HIS A 154 -0.15 -3.19 5.41
CA HIS A 154 0.22 -3.47 4.01
C HIS A 154 1.69 -3.84 3.75
N GLY A 155 2.46 -4.16 4.80
CA GLY A 155 3.86 -4.53 4.66
C GLY A 155 4.77 -3.35 4.35
N GLU A 156 6.06 -3.63 4.16
CA GLU A 156 7.11 -2.61 4.22
C GLU A 156 7.20 -1.72 2.98
N ALA A 157 6.72 -2.20 1.83
CA ALA A 157 6.99 -1.56 0.53
C ALA A 157 6.52 -0.09 0.46
N GLY A 158 5.40 0.23 1.11
CA GLY A 158 4.83 1.57 1.15
C GLY A 158 5.49 2.54 2.13
N VAL A 159 6.43 2.09 2.97
CA VAL A 159 7.08 2.91 4.01
C VAL A 159 8.61 2.91 3.95
N VAL A 160 9.22 2.09 3.10
CA VAL A 160 10.68 2.09 2.90
C VAL A 160 11.10 3.02 1.76
N ASP A 161 12.37 3.39 1.76
CA ASP A 161 12.98 4.10 0.63
C ASP A 161 13.22 3.15 -0.55
N TRP A 162 12.86 3.63 -1.72
CA TRP A 162 13.23 3.03 -2.99
C TRP A 162 14.48 3.72 -3.55
N MET A 163 15.20 3.00 -4.40
CA MET A 163 16.44 3.46 -5.03
C MET A 163 16.36 3.30 -6.53
N LEU A 164 16.77 4.32 -7.26
CA LEU A 164 16.95 4.27 -8.70
C LEU A 164 18.13 3.35 -9.06
N THR A 165 17.88 2.27 -9.80
CA THR A 165 18.89 1.27 -10.16
C THR A 165 19.21 1.22 -11.64
N ARG A 166 18.28 1.65 -12.50
CA ARG A 166 18.49 1.71 -13.95
C ARG A 166 17.82 2.93 -14.55
N ILE A 167 18.54 3.60 -15.42
CA ILE A 167 18.04 4.70 -16.25
C ILE A 167 18.39 4.36 -17.69
N SER A 168 17.39 4.34 -18.55
CA SER A 168 17.58 4.23 -19.99
C SER A 168 16.55 5.10 -20.70
N PRO A 169 16.75 5.39 -22.00
CA PRO A 169 15.76 6.14 -22.76
C PRO A 169 14.38 5.47 -22.79
N ALA A 170 14.28 4.14 -22.67
CA ALA A 170 13.00 3.43 -22.82
C ALA A 170 12.39 2.97 -21.49
N GLU A 171 13.18 2.92 -20.43
CA GLU A 171 12.78 2.30 -19.17
C GLU A 171 13.56 2.90 -17.99
N ILE A 172 12.84 3.14 -16.89
CA ILE A 172 13.40 3.49 -15.58
C ILE A 172 13.13 2.33 -14.61
N GLU A 173 14.11 1.98 -13.77
CA GLU A 173 13.95 0.97 -12.72
C GLU A 173 14.27 1.56 -11.34
N ILE A 174 13.40 1.25 -10.38
CA ILE A 174 13.64 1.46 -8.96
C ILE A 174 13.58 0.12 -8.21
N THR A 175 14.29 0.02 -7.09
CA THR A 175 14.26 -1.16 -6.22
C THR A 175 14.12 -0.78 -4.76
N ALA A 176 13.58 -1.69 -3.95
CA ALA A 176 13.52 -1.59 -2.50
C ALA A 176 13.92 -2.92 -1.86
N LEU A 177 14.56 -2.82 -0.70
CA LEU A 177 14.76 -3.94 0.21
C LEU A 177 13.68 -3.87 1.29
N LEU A 178 12.97 -4.98 1.50
CA LEU A 178 12.02 -5.16 2.59
C LEU A 178 12.71 -6.03 3.64
N PRO A 179 13.37 -5.45 4.66
CA PRO A 179 14.23 -6.21 5.57
C PRO A 179 13.47 -7.24 6.42
N GLU A 180 12.28 -6.91 6.95
CA GLU A 180 11.51 -7.84 7.78
C GLU A 180 10.93 -8.98 6.94
N ALA A 181 10.47 -8.67 5.73
CA ALA A 181 10.00 -9.66 4.77
C ALA A 181 11.16 -10.41 4.08
N ARG A 182 12.40 -9.92 4.14
CA ARG A 182 13.58 -10.46 3.42
C ARG A 182 13.35 -10.54 1.90
N LEU A 183 12.75 -9.49 1.34
CA LEU A 183 12.41 -9.41 -0.08
C LEU A 183 13.16 -8.28 -0.78
N HIS A 184 13.54 -8.53 -2.02
CA HIS A 184 13.97 -7.51 -2.97
C HIS A 184 12.84 -7.26 -3.97
N VAL A 185 12.37 -6.02 -4.02
CA VAL A 185 11.33 -5.61 -4.96
C VAL A 185 11.94 -4.71 -6.02
N ARG A 186 11.58 -4.93 -7.28
CA ARG A 186 11.92 -4.07 -8.41
C ARG A 186 10.65 -3.55 -9.06
N THR A 187 10.64 -2.29 -9.47
CA THR A 187 9.58 -1.71 -10.30
C THR A 187 10.22 -1.08 -11.53
N ARG A 188 9.74 -1.44 -12.71
CA ARG A 188 10.13 -0.85 -14.00
C ARG A 188 8.99 -0.02 -14.56
N PHE A 189 9.34 1.13 -15.11
CA PHE A 189 8.42 2.07 -15.73
C PHE A 189 8.80 2.23 -17.20
N ALA A 190 7.84 2.00 -18.09
CA ALA A 190 7.91 2.38 -19.48
C ALA A 190 6.64 3.15 -19.87
N ILE A 191 6.76 4.18 -20.70
CA ILE A 191 5.62 4.94 -21.22
C ILE A 191 5.47 4.62 -22.70
N CYS A 192 4.25 4.38 -23.14
CA CYS A 192 3.90 4.12 -24.53
C CYS A 192 2.70 5.00 -24.91
N GLY A 193 2.98 6.19 -25.45
CA GLY A 193 1.96 7.21 -25.71
C GLY A 193 1.31 7.69 -24.41
N GLU A 194 0.01 7.47 -24.29
CA GLU A 194 -0.78 7.84 -23.10
C GLU A 194 -0.85 6.72 -22.04
N SER A 195 -0.12 5.61 -22.24
CA SER A 195 -0.13 4.46 -21.34
C SER A 195 1.16 4.34 -20.54
N LEU A 196 1.04 3.94 -19.27
CA LEU A 196 2.15 3.54 -18.41
C LEU A 196 2.16 2.01 -18.29
N LEU A 197 3.29 1.38 -18.60
CA LEU A 197 3.57 -0.01 -18.25
C LEU A 197 4.39 -0.04 -16.95
N LEU A 198 3.80 -0.63 -15.92
CA LEU A 198 4.41 -0.90 -14.62
C LEU A 198 4.70 -2.40 -14.51
N THR A 199 5.99 -2.77 -14.54
CA THR A 199 6.40 -4.16 -14.35
C THR A 199 7.09 -4.32 -13.02
N ARG A 200 6.48 -5.10 -12.12
CA ARG A 200 7.03 -5.35 -10.79
C ARG A 200 7.51 -6.77 -10.65
N GLY A 201 8.66 -6.94 -10.00
CA GLY A 201 9.21 -8.24 -9.66
C GLY A 201 9.59 -8.29 -8.19
N VAL A 202 9.35 -9.43 -7.57
CA VAL A 202 9.75 -9.72 -6.18
C VAL A 202 10.67 -10.93 -6.19
N ARG A 203 11.72 -10.85 -5.38
CA ARG A 203 12.69 -11.93 -5.21
C ARG A 203 12.93 -12.15 -3.72
N HIS A 204 12.89 -13.40 -3.27
CA HIS A 204 13.37 -13.81 -1.96
C HIS A 204 14.67 -14.61 -2.08
N ASP A 205 15.47 -14.61 -1.02
CA ASP A 205 16.73 -15.38 -0.93
C ASP A 205 16.56 -16.75 -0.26
N ASP A 206 15.33 -17.09 0.16
CA ASP A 206 15.07 -18.37 0.81
C ASP A 206 15.16 -19.56 -0.16
N LEU A 207 15.66 -20.69 0.34
CA LEU A 207 15.82 -21.95 -0.42
C LEU A 207 14.50 -22.67 -0.68
N VAL A 208 13.42 -22.24 0.00
CA VAL A 208 12.10 -22.87 -0.05
C VAL A 208 11.12 -21.86 -0.67
N PRO A 209 10.19 -22.30 -1.54
CA PRO A 209 9.12 -21.46 -2.03
C PRO A 209 8.33 -20.82 -0.89
N ARG A 210 7.91 -19.58 -1.11
CA ARG A 210 7.14 -18.80 -0.13
C ARG A 210 5.90 -18.21 -0.78
N GLU A 211 4.81 -18.23 -0.03
CA GLU A 211 3.58 -17.52 -0.38
C GLU A 211 3.72 -16.03 -0.07
N LEU A 212 3.23 -15.20 -0.98
CA LEU A 212 3.27 -13.75 -0.85
C LEU A 212 1.86 -13.19 -1.10
N GLU A 213 1.39 -12.36 -0.17
CA GLU A 213 0.24 -11.50 -0.41
C GLU A 213 0.70 -10.30 -1.25
N TRP A 214 -0.08 -9.91 -2.26
CA TRP A 214 0.24 -8.81 -3.17
C TRP A 214 -1.02 -8.01 -3.49
N CYS A 215 -0.95 -6.68 -3.39
CA CYS A 215 -1.98 -5.78 -3.92
C CYS A 215 -1.36 -4.54 -4.55
N GLU A 216 -1.85 -4.18 -5.74
CA GLU A 216 -1.66 -2.85 -6.33
C GLU A 216 -2.82 -1.96 -5.87
N HIS A 217 -2.64 -1.26 -4.76
CA HIS A 217 -3.69 -0.48 -4.10
C HIS A 217 -3.83 0.90 -4.75
N VAL A 218 -4.55 0.97 -5.88
CA VAL A 218 -4.88 2.21 -6.57
C VAL A 218 -5.97 2.97 -5.82
N SER A 219 -5.74 4.25 -5.52
CA SER A 219 -6.76 5.16 -5.00
C SER A 219 -7.05 6.26 -6.01
N LEU A 220 -8.29 6.35 -6.48
CA LEU A 220 -8.74 7.41 -7.38
C LEU A 220 -9.32 8.58 -6.59
N GLY A 221 -9.12 9.80 -7.07
CA GLY A 221 -9.57 11.04 -6.44
C GLY A 221 -10.52 11.85 -7.31
N ALA A 222 -11.10 12.90 -6.71
CA ALA A 222 -11.90 13.88 -7.44
C ALA A 222 -11.09 14.52 -8.58
N PRO A 223 -11.72 14.89 -9.70
CA PRO A 223 -13.15 14.76 -9.98
C PRO A 223 -13.56 13.37 -10.53
N PHE A 224 -12.63 12.42 -10.64
CA PHE A 224 -12.86 11.17 -11.38
C PHE A 224 -13.82 10.20 -10.68
N ILE A 225 -14.07 10.38 -9.38
CA ILE A 225 -14.95 9.53 -8.58
C ILE A 225 -16.22 10.25 -8.08
N ASP A 226 -16.40 11.53 -8.39
CA ASP A 226 -17.47 12.35 -7.78
C ASP A 226 -18.88 11.84 -8.13
N ASP A 227 -19.02 11.23 -9.31
CA ASP A 227 -20.29 10.71 -9.85
C ASP A 227 -20.25 9.19 -10.12
N VAL A 228 -19.36 8.44 -9.47
CA VAL A 228 -19.25 6.99 -9.67
C VAL A 228 -20.24 6.23 -8.79
N GLU A 229 -21.05 5.38 -9.41
CA GLU A 229 -21.89 4.40 -8.72
C GLU A 229 -21.13 3.06 -8.63
N VAL A 230 -21.05 2.48 -7.42
CA VAL A 230 -20.47 1.16 -7.20
C VAL A 230 -21.61 0.16 -7.00
N GLU A 231 -21.81 -0.73 -7.96
CA GLU A 231 -22.68 -1.89 -7.79
C GLU A 231 -21.94 -2.96 -6.99
N ALA A 232 -22.55 -3.43 -5.90
CA ALA A 232 -22.02 -4.47 -5.02
C ALA A 232 -22.65 -5.84 -5.33
#